data_AF-A0AAW2S5G5-F1
#
_entry.id   AF-A0AAW2S5G5-F1
#
_cell.length_a   1.000
_cell.length_b   1.000
_cell.length_c   1.000
_cell.angle_alpha   90.00
_cell.angle_beta   90.00
_cell.angle_gamma   90.00
#
_symmetry.space_group_name_H-M   'P 1'
#
loop_
_entity.id
_entity.type
_entity.pdbx_description
1 polymer ?
#
loop_
_entity_poly.entity_id
_entity_poly.type
_entity_poly.pdbx_seq_one_letter_code
_entity_poly.pdbx_strand_id
1 'polypeptide(L)'
;MLEGYSNSSFQSDDDDAKSQFGYVFKRNDGVVAWKSSKQVTIVDSTIESKYIAALEAAKEAVCMKNYIQELGVVPNITKPVVIFCYNNGVMVQAKELSSHHRSKHILRCYHLLRES
;
A
#
# COMPACT_ATOMS: atom_id res chain seq x y z
N MET A 1 16.62 -3.52 7.52
CA MET A 1 15.29 -4.02 7.11
C MET A 1 14.67 -2.96 6.21
N LEU A 2 13.92 -3.33 5.18
CA LEU A 2 13.16 -2.37 4.37
C LEU A 2 11.75 -2.25 4.97
N GLU A 3 11.35 -1.04 5.30
CA GLU A 3 10.06 -0.75 5.94
C GLU A 3 9.27 0.22 5.06
N GLY A 4 8.05 -0.14 4.71
CA GLY A 4 7.13 0.70 3.96
C GLY A 4 6.06 1.30 4.85
N TYR A 5 5.58 2.48 4.50
CA TYR A 5 4.44 3.15 5.11
C TYR A 5 3.53 3.62 3.98
N SER A 6 2.21 3.44 4.11
CA SER A 6 1.24 3.95 3.15
C SER A 6 0.10 4.69 3.84
N ASN A 7 -0.42 5.70 3.17
CA ASN A 7 -1.57 6.46 3.62
C ASN A 7 -2.42 6.95 2.44
N SER A 8 -3.67 7.28 2.71
CA SER A 8 -4.54 7.96 1.75
C SER A 8 -5.39 9.02 2.43
N SER A 9 -5.79 10.01 1.63
CA SER A 9 -6.75 11.05 1.99
C SER A 9 -7.96 10.89 1.10
N PHE A 10 -9.09 10.53 1.69
CA PHE A 10 -10.35 10.26 0.97
C PHE A 10 -10.98 11.56 0.47
N GLN A 11 -11.40 11.57 -0.80
CA GLN A 11 -12.06 12.73 -1.45
C GLN A 11 -11.39 14.06 -1.12
N SER A 12 -10.05 14.07 -1.15
CA SER A 12 -9.24 15.23 -0.75
C SER A 12 -9.12 16.30 -1.84
N ASP A 13 -9.63 16.02 -3.04
CA ASP A 13 -9.67 16.93 -4.16
C ASP A 13 -11.10 17.42 -4.36
N ASP A 14 -11.36 18.71 -4.10
CA ASP A 14 -12.69 19.30 -4.16
C ASP A 14 -13.23 19.42 -5.60
N ASP A 15 -12.35 19.41 -6.62
CA ASP A 15 -12.75 19.60 -8.02
C ASP A 15 -13.33 18.32 -8.63
N ASP A 16 -12.73 17.17 -8.34
CA ASP A 16 -13.15 15.88 -8.93
C ASP A 16 -13.41 14.75 -7.93
N ALA A 17 -13.45 15.06 -6.63
CA ALA A 17 -13.68 14.13 -5.52
C ALA A 17 -12.69 12.95 -5.49
N LYS A 18 -11.55 13.03 -6.17
CA LYS A 18 -10.56 11.95 -6.11
C LYS A 18 -9.78 12.01 -4.81
N SER A 19 -9.42 10.82 -4.36
CA SER A 19 -8.55 10.67 -3.19
C SER A 19 -7.09 10.92 -3.56
N GLN A 20 -6.27 11.29 -2.58
CA GLN A 20 -4.81 11.23 -2.68
C GLN A 20 -4.30 9.98 -1.98
N PHE A 21 -3.16 9.46 -2.45
CA PHE A 21 -2.42 8.41 -1.76
C PHE A 21 -0.94 8.75 -1.70
N GLY A 22 -0.24 8.14 -0.75
CA GLY A 22 1.21 8.20 -0.70
C GLY A 22 1.81 7.00 0.01
N TYR A 23 3.10 6.82 -0.23
CA TYR A 23 3.92 5.87 0.48
C TYR A 23 5.34 6.38 0.70
N VAL A 24 6.01 5.82 1.70
CA VAL A 24 7.43 6.04 2.01
C VAL A 24 8.07 4.71 2.34
N PHE A 25 9.23 4.41 1.76
CA PHE A 25 10.07 3.29 2.11
C PHE A 25 11.35 3.78 2.79
N LYS A 26 11.68 3.15 3.92
CA LYS A 26 12.85 3.44 4.74
C LYS A 26 13.78 2.23 4.84
N ARG A 27 15.08 2.49 4.90
CA ARG A 27 16.12 1.53 5.28
C ARG A 27 17.07 2.19 6.28
N ASN A 28 17.23 1.58 7.45
CA ASN A 28 18.07 2.12 8.55
C ASN A 28 17.74 3.60 8.85
N ASP A 29 16.45 3.89 9.01
CA ASP A 29 15.89 5.23 9.18
C ASP A 29 16.04 6.24 8.03
N GLY A 30 16.85 5.95 7.02
CA GLY A 30 16.92 6.74 5.79
C GLY A 30 15.76 6.44 4.84
N VAL A 31 15.12 7.48 4.30
CA VAL A 31 14.12 7.33 3.23
C VAL A 31 14.85 6.97 1.93
N VAL A 32 14.40 5.90 1.28
CA VAL A 32 14.98 5.38 0.03
C VAL A 32 14.04 5.50 -1.17
N ALA A 33 12.73 5.54 -0.94
CA ALA A 33 11.73 5.79 -1.97
C ALA A 33 10.48 6.40 -1.35
N TRP A 34 9.77 7.23 -2.11
CA TRP A 34 8.49 7.81 -1.69
C TRP A 34 7.67 8.22 -2.90
N LYS A 35 6.36 8.33 -2.70
CA LYS A 35 5.42 8.85 -3.69
C LYS A 35 4.26 9.54 -2.99
N SER A 36 3.76 10.62 -3.59
CA SER A 36 2.45 11.18 -3.31
C SER A 36 1.76 11.42 -4.65
N SER A 37 0.54 10.92 -4.81
CA SER A 37 -0.18 10.98 -6.07
C SER A 37 -1.68 11.00 -5.85
N LYS A 38 -2.37 11.72 -6.74
CA LYS A 38 -3.82 11.63 -6.87
C LYS A 38 -4.20 10.24 -7.39
N GLN A 39 -5.24 9.63 -6.83
CA GLN A 39 -5.81 8.37 -7.33
C GLN A 39 -6.47 8.62 -8.67
N VAL A 40 -6.38 7.65 -9.58
CA VAL A 40 -7.01 7.76 -10.91
C VAL A 40 -8.52 7.57 -10.81
N THR A 41 -8.95 6.68 -9.92
CA THR A 41 -10.34 6.28 -9.75
C THR A 41 -10.98 7.06 -8.59
N ILE A 42 -12.21 7.51 -8.78
CA ILE A 42 -13.05 8.00 -7.68
C ILE A 42 -13.54 6.78 -6.90
N VAL A 43 -13.39 6.82 -5.58
CA VAL A 43 -13.82 5.75 -4.67
C VAL A 43 -14.88 6.29 -3.73
N ASP A 44 -15.72 5.40 -3.21
CA ASP A 44 -16.89 5.79 -2.42
C ASP A 44 -16.65 5.61 -0.91
N SER A 45 -15.46 5.12 -0.52
CA SER A 45 -15.09 4.96 0.88
C SER A 45 -13.62 5.25 1.18
N THR A 46 -13.36 5.68 2.42
CA THR A 46 -11.99 5.82 2.95
C THR A 46 -11.22 4.49 2.90
N ILE A 47 -11.91 3.36 3.01
CA ILE A 47 -11.30 2.03 3.01
C ILE A 47 -10.78 1.66 1.61
N GLU A 48 -11.58 1.90 0.57
CA GLU A 48 -11.15 1.70 -0.82
C GLU A 48 -9.98 2.61 -1.18
N SER A 49 -10.02 3.86 -0.73
CA SER A 49 -8.91 4.79 -0.89
C SER A 49 -7.61 4.28 -0.23
N LYS A 50 -7.69 3.78 1.01
CA LYS A 50 -6.54 3.21 1.72
C LYS A 50 -6.05 1.92 1.07
N TYR A 51 -6.96 1.12 0.54
CA TYR A 51 -6.63 -0.09 -0.20
C TYR A 51 -5.82 0.23 -1.46
N ILE A 52 -6.20 1.25 -2.23
CA ILE A 52 -5.44 1.69 -3.40
C ILE A 52 -4.03 2.14 -2.99
N ALA A 53 -3.91 2.90 -1.90
CA ALA A 53 -2.61 3.31 -1.38
C ALA A 53 -1.71 2.12 -0.98
N ALA A 54 -2.27 1.13 -0.28
CA ALA A 54 -1.56 -0.07 0.12
C ALA A 54 -1.13 -0.93 -1.08
N LEU A 55 -2.00 -1.04 -2.09
CA LEU A 55 -1.69 -1.76 -3.33
C LEU A 55 -0.55 -1.09 -4.10
N GLU A 56 -0.58 0.23 -4.24
CA GLU A 56 0.49 0.97 -4.91
C GLU A 56 1.83 0.85 -4.17
N ALA A 57 1.80 0.90 -2.83
CA ALA A 57 2.99 0.64 -2.03
C ALA A 57 3.50 -0.80 -2.22
N ALA A 58 2.63 -1.80 -2.24
CA ALA A 58 3.03 -3.19 -2.44
C ALA A 58 3.70 -3.43 -3.80
N LYS A 59 3.18 -2.81 -4.87
CA LYS A 59 3.81 -2.84 -6.20
C LYS A 59 5.23 -2.28 -6.16
N GLU A 60 5.41 -1.13 -5.50
CA GLU A 60 6.73 -0.53 -5.31
C GLU A 60 7.66 -1.46 -4.52
N ALA A 61 7.20 -2.05 -3.42
CA ALA A 61 7.99 -2.97 -2.61
C ALA A 61 8.50 -4.18 -3.42
N VAL A 62 7.64 -4.75 -4.28
CA VAL A 62 8.04 -5.84 -5.19
C VAL A 62 9.07 -5.35 -6.22
N CYS A 63 8.86 -4.18 -6.81
CA CYS A 63 9.82 -3.58 -7.74
C CYS A 63 11.20 -3.39 -7.09
N MET A 64 11.23 -2.80 -5.88
CA MET A 64 12.45 -2.59 -5.11
C MET A 64 13.15 -3.91 -4.74
N LYS A 65 12.38 -4.94 -4.36
CA LYS A 65 12.93 -6.27 -4.05
C LYS A 65 13.62 -6.88 -5.27
N ASN A 66 12.95 -6.88 -6.41
CA ASN A 66 13.51 -7.40 -7.66
C ASN A 66 14.75 -6.60 -8.08
N TYR A 67 14.70 -5.27 -8.03
CA TYR A 67 15.83 -4.42 -8.37
C TYR A 67 17.06 -4.70 -7.48
N ILE A 68 16.87 -4.84 -6.17
CA ILE A 68 17.98 -5.16 -5.25
C ILE A 68 18.53 -6.56 -5.50
N GLN A 69 17.68 -7.53 -5.85
CA GLN A 69 18.13 -8.87 -6.23
C GLN A 69 18.97 -8.86 -7.50
N GLU A 70 18.56 -8.10 -8.52
CA GLU A 70 19.30 -7.94 -9.78
C GLU A 70 20.65 -7.25 -9.59
N LEU A 71 20.73 -6.27 -8.69
CA LEU A 71 21.99 -5.55 -8.42
C LEU A 71 23.10 -6.46 -7.87
N GLY A 72 22.80 -7.58 -7.23
CA GLY A 72 23.77 -8.56 -6.73
C GLY A 72 24.75 -8.07 -5.64
N VAL A 73 24.70 -6.79 -5.26
CA VAL A 73 25.62 -6.16 -4.30
C VAL A 73 25.15 -6.20 -2.84
N VAL A 74 23.87 -6.52 -2.61
CA VAL A 74 23.28 -6.64 -1.27
C VAL A 74 22.96 -8.12 -1.04
N PRO A 75 23.28 -8.70 0.14
CA PRO A 75 22.83 -10.05 0.46
C PRO A 75 21.31 -10.14 0.24
N ASN A 76 20.90 -11.18 -0.49
CA ASN A 76 19.54 -11.37 -0.98
C ASN A 76 18.48 -10.96 0.05
N ILE A 77 17.53 -10.09 -0.32
CA ILE A 77 16.43 -9.69 0.56
C ILE A 77 15.45 -10.88 0.66
N THR A 78 15.75 -11.81 1.56
CA THR A 78 14.93 -12.98 1.84
C THR A 78 13.77 -12.66 2.78
N LYS A 79 13.86 -11.56 3.54
CA LYS A 79 12.81 -11.16 4.47
C LYS A 79 11.69 -10.41 3.73
N PRO A 80 10.41 -10.69 4.05
CA PRO A 80 9.27 -9.89 3.62
C PRO A 80 9.47 -8.39 3.87
N VAL A 81 8.98 -7.55 2.96
CA VAL A 81 8.94 -6.10 3.17
C VAL A 81 7.68 -5.77 3.95
N VAL A 82 7.85 -5.26 5.17
CA VAL A 82 6.71 -4.87 6.02
C VAL A 82 6.18 -3.52 5.57
N ILE A 83 4.90 -3.44 5.20
CA ILE A 83 4.22 -2.18 4.84
C ILE A 83 3.18 -1.86 5.91
N PHE A 84 3.38 -0.76 6.62
CA PHE A 84 2.44 -0.23 7.61
C PHE A 84 1.39 0.64 6.92
N CYS A 85 0.11 0.28 7.08
CA CYS A 85 -1.02 1.10 6.66
C CYS A 85 -1.67 1.71 7.91
N TYR A 86 -1.87 3.02 7.95
CA TYR A 86 -2.37 3.67 9.16
C TYR A 86 -3.83 3.27 9.51
N ASN A 87 -3.93 2.72 10.73
CA ASN A 87 -5.07 2.57 11.66
C ASN A 87 -5.70 1.17 11.75
N ASN A 88 -5.53 0.51 12.90
CA ASN A 88 -6.18 -0.75 13.29
C ASN A 88 -7.72 -0.76 13.09
N GLY A 89 -8.39 0.39 13.18
CA GLY A 89 -9.84 0.49 12.95
C GLY A 89 -10.27 0.23 11.49
N VAL A 90 -9.38 0.51 10.53
CA VAL A 90 -9.63 0.29 9.09
C VAL A 90 -9.52 -1.19 8.74
N MET A 91 -8.59 -1.91 9.39
CA MET A 91 -8.46 -3.37 9.24
C MET A 91 -9.69 -4.13 9.78
N VAL A 92 -10.27 -3.65 10.89
CA VAL A 92 -11.50 -4.22 11.46
C VAL A 92 -12.69 -3.99 10.52
N GLN A 93 -12.86 -2.76 10.00
CA GLN A 93 -13.92 -2.47 9.03
C GLN A 93 -13.71 -3.14 7.66
N ALA A 94 -12.46 -3.33 7.21
CA ALA A 94 -12.17 -4.04 5.96
C ALA A 94 -12.54 -5.54 6.06
N LYS A 95 -12.32 -6.17 7.23
CA LYS A 95 -12.83 -7.53 7.50
C LYS A 95 -14.36 -7.57 7.48
N GLU A 96 -15.02 -6.56 8.04
CA GLU A 96 -16.47 -6.48 8.09
C GLU A 96 -17.09 -6.25 6.69
N LEU A 97 -16.49 -5.38 5.87
CA LEU A 97 -16.88 -5.18 4.47
C LEU A 97 -16.52 -6.35 3.55
N SER A 98 -15.52 -7.17 3.91
CA SER A 98 -15.20 -8.41 3.17
C SER A 98 -16.30 -9.48 3.24
N SER A 99 -17.22 -9.35 4.21
CA SER A 99 -18.43 -10.18 4.31
C SER A 99 -19.52 -9.79 3.31
N HIS A 100 -19.44 -8.60 2.73
CA HIS A 100 -20.36 -8.13 1.70
C HIS A 100 -19.86 -8.55 0.32
N HIS A 101 -20.79 -9.02 -0.52
CA HIS A 101 -20.56 -9.64 -1.83
C HIS A 101 -19.79 -8.76 -2.85
N ARG A 102 -19.55 -7.48 -2.54
CA ARG A 102 -18.83 -6.47 -3.37
C ARG A 102 -17.31 -6.40 -3.12
N SER A 103 -16.76 -7.09 -2.11
CA SER A 103 -15.37 -6.89 -1.65
C SER A 103 -14.37 -7.96 -2.13
N LYS A 104 -14.66 -8.69 -3.22
CA LYS A 104 -13.79 -9.78 -3.72
C LYS A 104 -12.38 -9.29 -4.10
N HIS A 105 -12.24 -8.05 -4.54
CA HIS A 105 -10.94 -7.44 -4.86
C HIS A 105 -10.08 -7.22 -3.61
N ILE A 106 -10.71 -6.90 -2.47
CA ILE A 106 -10.06 -6.71 -1.17
C ILE A 106 -9.40 -8.01 -0.67
N LEU A 107 -10.07 -9.15 -0.88
CA LEU A 107 -9.57 -10.49 -0.55
C LEU A 107 -8.31 -10.88 -1.33
N ARG A 108 -8.20 -10.51 -2.62
CA ARG A 108 -7.05 -10.88 -3.46
C ARG A 108 -5.77 -10.14 -3.06
N CYS A 109 -5.85 -8.89 -2.60
CA CYS A 109 -4.65 -8.17 -2.16
C CYS A 109 -4.26 -8.43 -0.70
N TYR A 110 -5.17 -8.87 0.16
CA TYR A 110 -4.78 -9.43 1.47
C TYR A 110 -3.85 -10.65 1.30
N HIS A 111 -4.07 -11.46 0.26
CA HIS A 111 -3.19 -12.58 -0.07
C HIS A 111 -1.84 -12.10 -0.65
N LEU A 112 -1.85 -11.12 -1.58
CA LEU A 112 -0.60 -10.56 -2.13
C LEU A 112 0.26 -9.88 -1.05
N LEU A 113 -0.34 -9.15 -0.11
CA LEU A 113 0.35 -8.53 1.04
C LEU A 113 0.90 -9.57 2.04
N ARG A 114 0.36 -10.80 2.04
CA ARG A 114 0.81 -11.91 2.89
C ARG A 114 1.93 -12.74 2.24
N GLU A 115 2.04 -12.70 0.92
CA GLU A 115 3.01 -13.46 0.12
C GLU A 115 4.23 -12.64 -0.37
N SER A 116 4.27 -11.32 -0.11
CA SER A 116 5.36 -10.42 -0.54
C SER A 116 6.56 -10.36 0.41
#